data_AF-A0A3N0C0I5-F1
#
_entry.id   AF-A0A3N0C0I5-F1
#
_cell.length_a   1.000
_cell.length_b   1.000
_cell.length_c   1.000
_cell.angle_alpha   90.00
_cell.angle_beta   90.00
_cell.angle_gamma   90.00
#
_symmetry.space_group_name_H-M   'P 1'
#
loop_
_entity.id
_entity.type
_entity.pdbx_description
1 polymer ?
#
loop_
_entity_poly.entity_id
_entity_poly.type
_entity_poly.pdbx_seq_one_letter_code
_entity_poly.pdbx_strand_id
1 'polypeptide(L)'
;MPATYSEAEAFFDRYEAAHVASSPAGQRLMDATIQVFQSRLPAPLRPLAKYIISTMLDDDRLTGALGLPRATRATQGALKTGIALRNSVHRRRPLTTVPRFIPGTAGSTVYPDGYSLDQLGPDNVARPAANDKRP
;
A
#
# COMPACT_ATOMS: atom_id res chain seq x y z
N MET A 1 -7.80 -10.84 -26.75
CA MET A 1 -8.10 -10.13 -25.49
C MET A 1 -9.49 -10.55 -25.03
N PRO A 2 -9.72 -10.77 -23.73
CA PRO A 2 -11.05 -11.09 -23.21
C PRO A 2 -12.04 -9.97 -23.52
N ALA A 3 -13.27 -10.30 -23.93
CA ALA A 3 -14.32 -9.33 -24.23
C ALA A 3 -15.24 -9.07 -23.03
N THR A 4 -15.21 -9.97 -22.04
CA THR A 4 -16.03 -9.89 -20.83
C THR A 4 -15.19 -10.08 -19.57
N TYR A 5 -15.74 -9.68 -18.43
CA TYR A 5 -15.07 -9.85 -17.14
C TYR A 5 -14.84 -11.33 -16.81
N SER A 6 -15.85 -12.19 -17.01
CA SER A 6 -15.73 -13.62 -16.74
C SER A 6 -14.69 -14.32 -17.62
N GLU A 7 -14.54 -13.87 -18.88
CA GLU A 7 -13.45 -14.37 -19.74
C GLU A 7 -12.07 -13.91 -19.25
N ALA A 8 -11.97 -12.70 -18.71
CA ALA A 8 -10.73 -12.19 -18.14
C ALA A 8 -10.35 -12.96 -16.87
N GLU A 9 -11.31 -13.20 -15.97
CA GLU A 9 -11.15 -14.01 -14.77
C GLU A 9 -10.65 -15.42 -15.12
N ALA A 10 -11.33 -16.13 -16.01
CA ALA A 10 -10.92 -17.46 -16.44
C ALA A 10 -9.54 -17.48 -17.13
N PHE A 11 -9.17 -16.39 -17.82
CA PHE A 11 -7.83 -16.24 -18.38
C PHE A 11 -6.77 -16.08 -17.28
N PHE A 12 -7.01 -15.20 -16.30
CA PHE A 12 -6.12 -14.97 -15.17
C PHE A 12 -5.93 -16.25 -14.34
N ASP A 13 -7.02 -16.94 -13.98
CA ASP A 13 -6.96 -18.18 -13.19
C ASP A 13 -6.03 -19.24 -13.83
N ARG A 14 -6.17 -19.44 -15.15
CA ARG A 14 -5.31 -20.37 -15.90
C ARG A 14 -3.86 -19.90 -15.93
N TYR A 15 -3.64 -18.61 -16.16
CA TYR A 15 -2.30 -18.04 -16.23
C TYR A 15 -1.59 -18.17 -14.88
N GLU A 16 -2.27 -17.80 -13.79
CA GLU A 16 -1.73 -17.90 -12.43
C GLU A 16 -1.48 -19.34 -12.03
N ALA A 17 -2.38 -20.26 -12.35
CA ALA A 17 -2.17 -21.68 -12.09
C ALA A 17 -0.91 -22.25 -12.76
N ALA A 18 -0.50 -21.69 -13.91
CA ALA A 18 0.68 -22.12 -14.65
C ALA A 18 1.98 -21.39 -14.24
N HIS A 19 1.91 -20.16 -13.73
CA HIS A 19 3.09 -19.30 -13.53
C HIS A 19 3.36 -18.90 -12.08
N VAL A 20 2.38 -18.99 -11.17
CA VAL A 20 2.61 -18.68 -9.75
C VAL A 20 3.46 -19.78 -9.13
N ALA A 21 4.71 -19.44 -8.85
CA ALA A 21 5.69 -20.33 -8.25
C ALA A 21 6.59 -19.58 -7.26
N SER A 22 7.12 -20.34 -6.30
CA SER A 22 8.07 -19.79 -5.33
C SER A 22 9.35 -19.34 -6.02
N SER A 23 9.79 -18.11 -5.73
CA SER A 23 11.07 -17.59 -6.23
C SER A 23 11.83 -16.84 -5.12
N PRO A 24 13.17 -16.95 -5.05
CA PRO A 24 13.95 -16.22 -4.06
C PRO A 24 13.80 -14.69 -4.19
N ALA A 25 13.66 -14.18 -5.42
CA ALA A 25 13.44 -12.77 -5.66
C ALA A 25 12.07 -12.31 -5.15
N GLY A 26 11.01 -13.09 -5.43
CA GLY A 26 9.66 -12.80 -4.93
C GLY A 26 9.56 -12.81 -3.41
N GLN A 27 10.22 -13.77 -2.75
CA GLN A 27 10.28 -13.82 -1.29
C GLN A 27 11.00 -12.60 -0.70
N ARG A 28 12.17 -12.21 -1.26
CA ARG A 28 12.88 -11.00 -0.81
C ARG A 28 12.05 -9.73 -0.99
N LEU A 29 11.36 -9.60 -2.12
CA LEU A 29 10.45 -8.47 -2.37
C LEU A 29 9.30 -8.45 -1.35
N MET A 30 8.72 -9.61 -1.05
CA MET A 30 7.67 -9.72 -0.05
C MET A 30 8.18 -9.36 1.35
N ASP A 31 9.36 -9.82 1.76
CA ASP A 31 9.96 -9.46 3.05
C ASP A 31 10.21 -7.95 3.17
N ALA A 32 10.70 -7.30 2.10
CA ALA A 32 10.83 -5.85 2.06
C ALA A 32 9.47 -5.13 2.16
N THR A 33 8.45 -5.66 1.50
CA THR A 33 7.07 -5.14 1.58
C THR A 33 6.51 -5.26 3.00
N ILE A 34 6.73 -6.39 3.67
CA ILE A 34 6.35 -6.61 5.07
C ILE A 34 7.04 -5.60 5.97
N GLN A 35 8.33 -5.32 5.76
CA GLN A 35 9.07 -4.34 6.57
C GLN A 35 8.47 -2.93 6.44
N VAL A 36 8.15 -2.50 5.21
CA VAL A 36 7.45 -1.23 4.97
C VAL A 36 6.08 -1.24 5.66
N PHE A 37 5.33 -2.33 5.54
CA PHE A 37 4.02 -2.44 6.18
C PHE A 37 4.10 -2.37 7.70
N GLN A 38 5.09 -3.01 8.34
CA GLN A 38 5.34 -2.95 9.77
C GLN A 38 5.60 -1.52 10.27
N SER A 39 6.29 -0.69 9.48
CA SER A 39 6.53 0.73 9.85
C SER A 39 5.23 1.54 10.00
N ARG A 40 4.16 1.14 9.31
CA ARG A 40 2.85 1.80 9.35
C ARG A 40 1.92 1.23 10.41
N LEU A 41 2.24 0.08 10.99
CA LEU A 41 1.47 -0.54 12.04
C LEU A 41 1.90 -0.03 13.43
N PRO A 42 0.95 0.11 14.37
CA PRO A 42 1.28 0.28 15.79
C PRO A 42 2.22 -0.83 16.27
N ALA A 43 3.17 -0.49 17.15
CA ALA A 43 4.18 -1.42 17.68
C ALA A 43 3.66 -2.83 18.05
N PRO A 44 2.54 -2.99 18.79
CA PRO A 44 2.06 -4.33 19.17
C PRO A 44 1.53 -5.16 17.99
N LEU A 45 1.17 -4.53 16.86
CA LEU A 45 0.62 -5.22 15.69
C LEU A 45 1.69 -5.58 14.65
N ARG A 46 2.92 -5.08 14.78
CA ARG A 46 4.01 -5.34 13.83
C ARG A 46 4.31 -6.84 13.62
N PRO A 47 4.31 -7.70 14.66
CA PRO A 47 4.53 -9.14 14.47
C PRO A 47 3.42 -9.80 13.63
N LEU A 48 2.21 -9.23 13.63
CA LEU A 48 1.07 -9.75 12.88
C LEU A 48 1.07 -9.33 11.41
N ALA A 49 2.02 -8.50 10.96
CA ALA A 49 2.07 -7.98 9.59
C ALA A 49 1.99 -9.08 8.52
N LYS A 50 2.73 -10.19 8.69
CA LYS A 50 2.72 -11.31 7.73
C LYS A 50 1.34 -11.97 7.64
N TYR A 51 0.64 -12.13 8.76
CA TYR A 51 -0.72 -12.70 8.80
C TYR A 51 -1.76 -11.75 8.22
N ILE A 52 -1.61 -10.44 8.47
CA ILE A 52 -2.50 -9.43 7.90
C ILE A 52 -2.36 -9.39 6.38
N ILE A 53 -1.14 -9.33 5.85
CA ILE A 53 -0.91 -9.35 4.39
C ILE A 53 -1.41 -10.66 3.79
N SER A 54 -1.12 -11.80 4.41
CA SER A 54 -1.62 -13.10 3.96
C SER A 54 -3.15 -13.15 3.87
N THR A 55 -3.84 -12.70 4.92
CA THR A 55 -5.32 -12.67 4.94
C THR A 55 -5.92 -11.65 3.98
N MET A 56 -5.17 -10.61 3.61
CA MET A 56 -5.59 -9.66 2.56
C MET A 56 -5.43 -10.24 1.15
N LEU A 57 -4.42 -11.08 0.92
CA LEU A 57 -4.22 -11.75 -0.35
C LEU A 57 -5.24 -12.88 -0.56
N ASP A 58 -5.58 -13.59 0.51
CA ASP A 58 -6.61 -14.63 0.54
C ASP A 58 -6.48 -15.75 -0.52
N ASP A 59 -5.25 -15.99 -0.99
CA ASP A 59 -4.93 -17.05 -1.93
C ASP A 59 -3.79 -17.91 -1.38
N ASP A 60 -4.08 -19.19 -1.20
CA ASP A 60 -3.17 -20.20 -0.64
C ASP A 60 -1.95 -20.50 -1.53
N ARG A 61 -2.09 -20.44 -2.86
CA ARG A 61 -0.99 -20.65 -3.81
C ARG A 61 -0.05 -19.44 -3.80
N LEU A 62 -0.62 -18.24 -3.85
CA LEU A 62 0.14 -17.00 -3.84
C LEU A 62 0.87 -16.80 -2.52
N THR A 63 0.19 -17.00 -1.39
CA THR A 63 0.81 -16.92 -0.06
C THR A 63 1.91 -17.96 0.09
N GLY A 64 1.72 -19.19 -0.41
CA GLY A 64 2.76 -20.21 -0.47
C GLY A 64 3.98 -19.81 -1.30
N ALA A 65 3.76 -19.26 -2.51
CA ALA A 65 4.84 -18.79 -3.39
C ALA A 65 5.66 -17.64 -2.77
N LEU A 66 5.02 -16.80 -1.96
CA LEU A 66 5.62 -15.64 -1.31
C LEU A 66 6.18 -15.94 0.09
N GLY A 67 6.08 -17.18 0.58
CA GLY A 67 6.57 -17.56 1.91
C GLY A 67 5.76 -16.96 3.06
N LEU A 68 4.49 -16.64 2.82
CA LEU A 68 3.56 -16.11 3.81
C LEU A 68 2.85 -17.26 4.56
N PRO A 69 2.42 -17.04 5.82
CA PRO A 69 1.58 -18.01 6.52
C PRO A 69 0.26 -18.17 5.77
N ARG A 70 -0.41 -19.32 5.85
CA ARG A 70 -1.73 -19.50 5.22
C ARG A 70 -2.81 -18.74 5.98
N ALA A 71 -3.75 -18.16 5.25
CA ALA A 71 -4.93 -17.54 5.82
C ALA A 71 -5.88 -18.64 6.34
N THR A 72 -6.34 -18.50 7.57
CA THR A 72 -7.42 -19.33 8.13
C THR A 72 -8.70 -18.51 8.21
N ARG A 73 -9.85 -19.19 8.27
CA ARG A 73 -11.16 -18.54 8.50
C ARG A 73 -11.17 -17.69 9.78
N ALA A 74 -10.46 -18.13 10.82
CA ALA A 74 -10.30 -17.38 12.06
C ALA A 74 -9.54 -16.07 11.84
N THR A 75 -8.41 -16.11 11.12
CA THR A 75 -7.62 -14.90 10.82
C THR A 75 -8.36 -13.94 9.89
N GLN A 76 -9.12 -14.43 8.92
CA GLN A 76 -9.99 -13.61 8.07
C GLN A 76 -11.08 -12.92 8.91
N GLY A 77 -11.75 -13.67 9.80
CA GLY A 77 -12.77 -13.14 10.71
C GLY A 77 -12.19 -12.08 11.65
N ALA A 78 -11.01 -12.33 12.21
CA ALA A 78 -10.30 -11.37 13.06
C ALA A 78 -9.94 -10.08 12.31
N LEU A 79 -9.40 -10.19 11.08
CA LEU A 79 -9.06 -9.04 10.25
C LEU A 79 -10.31 -8.21 9.91
N LYS A 80 -11.38 -8.88 9.44
CA LYS A 80 -12.66 -8.23 9.12
C LYS A 80 -13.24 -7.50 10.33
N THR A 81 -13.22 -8.13 11.49
CA THR A 81 -13.70 -7.54 12.75
C THR A 81 -12.83 -6.35 13.18
N GLY A 82 -11.51 -6.48 13.07
CA GLY A 82 -10.57 -5.39 13.38
C GLY A 82 -10.77 -4.17 12.48
N ILE A 83 -10.98 -4.37 11.18
CA ILE A 83 -11.29 -3.29 10.24
C ILE A 83 -12.65 -2.65 10.57
N ALA A 84 -13.69 -3.45 10.84
CA ALA A 84 -15.00 -2.93 11.23
C ALA A 84 -14.94 -2.11 12.53
N LEU A 85 -14.20 -2.58 13.53
CA LEU A 85 -13.98 -1.86 14.78
C LEU A 85 -13.22 -0.55 14.54
N ARG A 86 -12.14 -0.59 13.76
CA ARG A 86 -11.37 0.61 13.37
C ARG A 86 -12.30 1.63 12.70
N ASN A 87 -13.12 1.20 11.75
CA ASN A 87 -14.05 2.06 11.03
C ASN A 87 -15.11 2.65 11.98
N SER A 88 -15.62 1.86 12.92
CA SER A 88 -16.56 2.33 13.96
C SER A 88 -15.94 3.39 14.86
N VAL A 89 -14.69 3.18 15.31
CA VAL A 89 -13.93 4.18 16.08
C VAL A 89 -13.70 5.44 15.26
N HIS A 90 -13.28 5.29 13.99
CA HIS A 90 -13.01 6.43 13.11
C HIS A 90 -14.26 7.26 12.83
N ARG A 91 -15.43 6.61 12.69
CA ARG A 91 -16.72 7.28 12.48
C ARG A 91 -17.14 8.14 13.67
N ARG A 92 -16.68 7.81 14.88
CA ARG A 92 -16.97 8.58 16.11
C ARG A 92 -15.96 9.70 16.38
N ARG A 93 -14.85 9.75 15.64
CA ARG A 93 -13.86 10.83 15.81
C ARG A 93 -14.35 12.08 15.08
N PRO A 94 -14.22 13.28 15.70
CA PRO A 94 -14.56 14.53 15.02
C PRO A 94 -13.68 14.69 13.78
N LEU A 95 -14.27 15.20 12.69
CA LEU A 95 -13.53 15.52 11.47
C LEU A 95 -12.47 16.58 11.79
N THR A 96 -11.24 16.35 11.35
CA THR A 96 -10.15 17.32 11.53
C THR A 96 -10.48 18.57 10.72
N THR A 97 -10.65 19.70 11.39
CA THR A 97 -10.90 21.02 10.76
C THR A 97 -9.62 21.72 10.31
N VAL A 98 -8.45 21.21 10.72
CA VAL A 98 -7.15 21.75 10.35
C VAL A 98 -6.64 21.08 9.06
N PRO A 99 -6.16 21.85 8.07
CA PRO A 99 -5.57 21.29 6.86
C PRO A 99 -4.35 20.43 7.20
N ARG A 100 -4.39 19.16 6.82
CA ARG A 100 -3.27 18.21 7.01
C ARG A 100 -2.09 18.45 6.06
N PHE A 101 -2.28 19.28 5.05
CA PHE A 101 -1.28 19.60 4.05
C PHE A 101 -1.22 21.11 3.86
N ILE A 102 -0.03 21.66 4.03
CA ILE A 102 0.28 23.07 3.75
C ILE A 102 1.38 23.04 2.68
N PRO A 103 1.11 23.51 1.45
CA PRO A 103 2.10 23.52 0.38
C PRO A 103 3.42 24.16 0.82
N GLY A 104 4.53 23.53 0.47
CA GLY A 104 5.89 24.00 0.75
C GLY A 104 6.40 23.85 2.18
N THR A 105 5.61 23.28 3.09
CA THR A 105 6.09 22.99 4.46
C THR A 105 6.93 21.72 4.55
N ALA A 106 7.89 21.73 5.48
CA ALA A 106 8.67 20.60 5.96
C ALA A 106 7.75 19.55 6.62
N GLY A 107 7.10 18.73 5.80
CA GLY A 107 6.09 17.77 6.25
C GLY A 107 6.25 16.35 5.72
N SER A 108 7.19 16.13 4.80
CA SER A 108 7.44 14.80 4.24
C SER A 108 8.87 14.36 4.52
N THR A 109 9.06 13.06 4.74
CA THR A 109 10.39 12.45 4.91
C THR A 109 11.30 12.68 3.69
N VAL A 110 10.72 13.01 2.54
CA VAL A 110 11.42 13.30 1.29
C VAL A 110 11.85 14.76 1.20
N TYR A 111 11.09 15.68 1.81
CA TYR A 111 11.34 17.12 1.85
C TYR A 111 11.38 17.61 3.31
N PRO A 112 12.46 17.27 4.05
CA PRO A 112 12.58 17.58 5.48
C PRO A 112 12.67 19.08 5.75
N ASP A 113 13.17 19.87 4.81
CA ASP A 113 13.26 21.34 4.91
C ASP A 113 12.15 22.06 4.14
N GLY A 114 11.16 21.31 3.63
CA GLY A 114 10.12 21.82 2.74
C GLY A 114 10.55 21.79 1.27
N TYR A 115 9.72 22.40 0.42
CA TYR A 115 10.00 22.53 -1.01
C TYR A 115 9.36 23.80 -1.56
N SER A 116 9.92 24.34 -2.64
CA SER A 116 9.25 25.36 -3.46
C SER A 116 8.74 24.74 -4.76
N LEU A 117 7.71 25.32 -5.37
CA LEU A 117 7.07 24.73 -6.57
C LEU A 117 8.04 24.59 -7.75
N ASP A 118 9.06 25.46 -7.82
CA ASP A 118 10.15 25.43 -8.81
C ASP A 118 11.15 24.29 -8.61
N GLN A 119 11.17 23.68 -7.41
CA GLN A 119 11.96 22.50 -7.08
C GLN A 119 11.22 21.19 -7.39
N LEU A 120 9.94 21.29 -7.74
CA LEU A 120 9.13 20.13 -8.12
C LEU A 120 9.10 19.98 -9.64
N GLY A 121 9.27 18.74 -10.09
CA GLY A 121 9.20 18.37 -11.50
C GLY A 121 10.48 17.67 -11.96
N PRO A 122 10.46 17.05 -13.14
CA PRO A 122 11.65 16.40 -13.68
C PRO A 122 12.73 17.44 -14.02
N ASP A 123 13.99 17.12 -13.74
CA ASP A 123 15.15 18.01 -14.02
C ASP A 123 15.26 18.41 -15.50
N ASN A 124 14.62 17.63 -16.38
CA ASN A 124 14.70 17.72 -17.84
C ASN A 124 13.48 18.39 -18.50
N VAL A 125 12.60 19.06 -17.75
CA VAL A 125 11.55 19.90 -18.36
C VAL A 125 12.04 21.34 -18.45
N ALA A 126 12.00 21.92 -19.66
CA ALA A 126 12.34 23.33 -19.88
C ALA A 126 11.47 24.22 -18.99
N ARG A 127 12.09 24.87 -18.01
CA ARG A 127 11.40 25.70 -17.02
C ARG A 127 10.88 26.96 -17.72
N PRO A 128 9.59 27.31 -17.61
CA PRO A 128 9.09 28.56 -18.15
C PRO A 128 9.81 29.72 -17.44
N ALA A 129 10.21 30.73 -18.22
CA ALA A 129 10.91 31.91 -17.70
C ALA A 129 10.12 32.50 -16.52
N ALA A 130 10.82 32.73 -15.40
CA ALA A 130 10.23 33.28 -14.19
C ALA A 130 9.51 34.60 -14.52
N ASN A 131 8.20 34.62 -14.33
CA ASN A 131 7.41 35.83 -14.51
C ASN A 131 7.69 36.74 -13.30
N ASP A 132 8.57 37.72 -13.50
CA ASP A 132 8.85 38.79 -12.56
C ASP A 132 7.60 39.67 -12.42
N LYS A 133 6.76 39.33 -11.44
CA LYS A 133 5.73 40.23 -10.92
C LYS A 133 5.86 40.27 -9.41
N ARG A 134 6.68 41.20 -8.92
CA ARG A 134 6.46 41.84 -7.62
C ARG A 134 5.70 43.16 -7.82
N PRO A 135 4.84 43.55 -6.85
CA PRO A 135 4.09 44.81 -6.88
C PRO A 135 5.00 46.04 -6.82
#